data_AF-A0A535P9H9-F1
#
_entry.id   AF-A0A535P9H9-F1
#
_cell.length_a   1.000
_cell.length_b   1.000
_cell.length_c   1.000
_cell.angle_alpha   90.00
_cell.angle_beta   90.00
_cell.angle_gamma   90.00
#
_symmetry.space_group_name_H-M   'P 1'
#
loop_
_entity.id
_entity.type
_entity.pdbx_description
1 polymer ?
#
loop_
_entity_poly.entity_id
_entity_poly.type
_entity_poly.pdbx_seq_one_letter_code
_entity_poly.pdbx_strand_id
1 'polypeptide(L)'
;MSKLVILHLDGVSADALGRALDSGHMPHLRRLIDAEGYEIHRYRCGLPSTTPFAQAGILYGDNSEIPSFRWWDRERRVLVKFGPGSTFDKVADKYFKGCRALTRDGACIAACYPGEAADDFGIAYQARSYGRQPKSRSAANVLVPYLANPIHLGDWVWQTAAVFARTARDFSAARSEGRHPAAPYVATDLAEEIFVHHLTRYVVIKAMREGYSPIYAGFYAYDETAHAFGPADRSALRILTHVDHTIEKVAEARGAGYEMVVLSDHGQVETAPFRASHGKHFGEVLASLLPGFRVSEGKRRWYGPSEDEAKG
;
A
#
# COMPACT_ATOMS: atom_id res chain seq x y z
N MET A 1 17.46 25.16 -1.92
CA MET A 1 16.20 24.49 -2.26
C MET A 1 15.74 23.74 -1.02
N SER A 2 14.48 23.88 -0.64
CA SER A 2 13.86 23.09 0.43
C SER A 2 13.89 21.61 0.04
N LYS A 3 14.18 20.74 1.02
CA LYS A 3 14.11 19.29 0.80
C LYS A 3 12.65 18.84 0.87
N LEU A 4 12.33 17.72 0.23
CA LEU A 4 10.95 17.24 0.11
C LEU A 4 10.79 15.83 0.68
N VAL A 5 9.77 15.63 1.51
CA VAL A 5 9.29 14.30 1.93
C VAL A 5 7.82 14.13 1.57
N ILE A 6 7.51 13.01 0.92
CA ILE A 6 6.18 12.67 0.44
C ILE A 6 5.72 11.39 1.14
N LEU A 7 4.63 11.49 1.88
CA LEU A 7 3.94 10.35 2.49
C LEU A 7 2.74 9.99 1.62
N HIS A 8 2.81 8.85 0.95
CA HIS A 8 1.73 8.29 0.15
C HIS A 8 0.89 7.35 1.02
N LEU A 9 -0.36 7.74 1.30
CA LEU A 9 -1.36 6.93 1.98
C LEU A 9 -2.21 6.18 0.94
N ASP A 10 -2.03 4.87 0.82
CA ASP A 10 -2.75 4.08 -0.19
C ASP A 10 -4.26 4.01 0.13
N GLY A 11 -5.09 4.22 -0.90
CA GLY A 11 -6.54 4.02 -0.84
C GLY A 11 -7.35 5.06 -0.06
N VAL A 12 -6.71 6.07 0.54
CA VAL A 12 -7.36 7.10 1.36
C VAL A 12 -8.02 8.19 0.50
N SER A 13 -9.29 7.96 0.12
CA SER A 13 -10.09 9.00 -0.53
C SER A 13 -10.21 10.27 0.33
N ALA A 14 -10.40 11.43 -0.32
CA ALA A 14 -10.65 12.69 0.39
C ALA A 14 -11.88 12.63 1.33
N ASP A 15 -12.89 11.81 0.98
CA ASP A 15 -14.06 11.62 1.83
C ASP A 15 -13.75 10.71 3.03
N ALA A 16 -12.92 9.69 2.86
CA ALA A 16 -12.43 8.87 3.97
C ALA A 16 -11.54 9.69 4.92
N LEU A 17 -10.66 10.51 4.37
CA LEU A 17 -9.83 11.45 5.14
C LEU A 17 -10.69 12.42 5.94
N GLY A 18 -11.70 13.03 5.31
CA GLY A 18 -12.66 13.91 5.96
C GLY A 18 -13.38 13.23 7.12
N ARG A 19 -13.94 12.03 6.88
CA ARG A 19 -14.59 11.24 7.95
C ARG A 19 -13.65 10.95 9.11
N ALA A 20 -12.40 10.55 8.84
CA ALA A 20 -11.43 10.23 9.87
C ALA A 20 -11.01 11.46 10.69
N LEU A 21 -10.89 12.62 10.05
CA LEU A 21 -10.64 13.90 10.71
C LEU A 21 -11.81 14.36 11.57
N ASP A 22 -13.04 14.18 11.09
CA ASP A 22 -14.27 14.58 11.81
C ASP A 22 -14.58 13.64 12.98
N SER A 23 -14.26 12.35 12.85
CA SER A 23 -14.42 11.36 13.92
C SER A 23 -13.26 11.33 14.92
N GLY A 24 -12.28 12.24 14.80
CA GLY A 24 -11.14 12.34 15.71
C GLY A 24 -10.12 11.20 15.60
N HIS A 25 -10.08 10.47 14.48
CA HIS A 25 -9.10 9.41 14.25
C HIS A 25 -7.73 9.94 13.82
N MET A 26 -7.66 11.19 13.32
CA MET A 26 -6.42 11.81 12.84
C MET A 26 -6.12 13.18 13.52
N PRO A 27 -5.98 13.23 14.86
CA PRO A 27 -5.75 14.48 15.59
C PRO A 27 -4.42 15.18 15.26
N HIS A 28 -3.39 14.46 14.81
CA HIS A 28 -2.09 15.05 14.47
C HIS A 28 -2.15 15.78 13.13
N LEU A 29 -2.74 15.16 12.11
CA LEU A 29 -3.01 15.81 10.83
C LEU A 29 -3.95 17.00 10.98
N ARG A 30 -4.96 16.91 11.85
CA ARG A 30 -5.81 18.07 12.21
C ARG A 30 -4.98 19.24 12.73
N ARG A 31 -3.99 19.00 13.60
CA ARG A 31 -3.09 20.06 14.08
C ARG A 31 -2.22 20.65 12.97
N LEU A 32 -1.77 19.86 11.99
CA LEU A 32 -1.04 20.39 10.84
C LEU A 32 -1.92 21.35 10.00
N ILE A 33 -3.20 21.02 9.84
CA ILE A 33 -4.17 21.90 9.18
C ILE A 33 -4.36 23.19 9.99
N ASP A 34 -4.66 23.06 11.28
CA ASP A 34 -5.07 24.18 12.11
C ASP A 34 -3.92 25.11 12.50
N ALA A 35 -2.72 24.57 12.75
CA ALA A 35 -1.57 25.32 13.27
C ALA A 35 -0.49 25.63 12.22
N GLU A 36 -0.36 24.80 11.18
CA GLU A 36 0.66 24.97 10.14
C GLU A 36 0.07 25.33 8.77
N GLY A 37 -1.25 25.43 8.65
CA GLY A 37 -1.92 25.90 7.43
C GLY A 37 -1.97 24.87 6.30
N TYR A 38 -1.91 23.56 6.61
CA TYR A 38 -2.09 22.52 5.59
C TYR A 38 -3.50 22.56 5.00
N GLU A 39 -3.59 22.44 3.68
CA GLU A 39 -4.86 22.38 2.95
C GLU A 39 -5.10 21.00 2.33
N ILE A 40 -6.37 20.59 2.30
CA ILE A 40 -6.79 19.34 1.64
C ILE A 40 -7.17 19.67 0.20
N HIS A 41 -6.32 19.26 -0.74
CA HIS A 41 -6.61 19.38 -2.17
C HIS A 41 -7.20 18.07 -2.73
N ARG A 42 -8.43 18.15 -3.22
CA ARG A 42 -9.06 17.06 -3.97
C ARG A 42 -8.53 17.05 -5.39
N TYR A 43 -8.23 15.86 -5.90
CA TYR A 43 -7.85 15.67 -7.29
C TYR A 43 -8.44 14.36 -7.84
N ARG A 44 -8.47 14.25 -9.17
CA ARG A 44 -8.91 13.02 -9.85
C ARG A 44 -7.71 12.10 -10.04
N CYS A 45 -7.75 10.91 -9.45
CA CYS A 45 -6.69 9.90 -9.55
C CYS A 45 -6.52 9.28 -10.95
N GLY A 46 -7.49 9.51 -11.85
CA GLY A 46 -7.47 8.95 -13.20
C GLY A 46 -7.98 7.51 -13.26
N LEU A 47 -7.96 6.94 -14.47
CA LEU A 47 -8.39 5.57 -14.76
C LEU A 47 -7.24 4.86 -15.48
N PRO A 48 -6.81 3.68 -15.00
CA PRO A 48 -7.33 2.93 -13.86
C PRO A 48 -6.91 3.53 -12.50
N SER A 49 -7.82 3.55 -11.52
CA SER A 49 -7.52 4.00 -10.15
C SER A 49 -6.81 2.89 -9.36
N THR A 50 -5.55 2.61 -9.70
CA THR A 50 -4.73 1.55 -9.07
C THR A 50 -3.35 2.10 -8.68
N THR A 51 -2.77 1.56 -7.62
CA THR A 51 -1.45 1.97 -7.11
C THR A 51 -0.35 2.07 -8.18
N PRO A 52 -0.13 1.07 -9.08
CA PRO A 52 0.95 1.17 -10.05
C PRO A 52 0.71 2.27 -11.08
N PHE A 53 -0.54 2.46 -11.52
CA PHE A 53 -0.88 3.55 -12.43
C PHE A 53 -0.63 4.92 -11.79
N ALA A 54 -1.08 5.11 -10.55
CA ALA A 54 -0.87 6.37 -9.86
C ALA A 54 0.61 6.62 -9.55
N GLN A 55 1.33 5.63 -9.02
CA GLN A 55 2.75 5.75 -8.71
C GLN A 55 3.62 5.98 -9.94
N ALA A 56 3.27 5.42 -11.10
CA ALA A 56 3.96 5.73 -12.35
C ALA A 56 3.84 7.23 -12.69
N GLY A 57 2.64 7.80 -12.57
CA GLY A 57 2.40 9.22 -12.81
C GLY A 57 3.12 10.11 -11.78
N ILE A 58 3.06 9.74 -10.49
CA ILE A 58 3.69 10.51 -9.40
C ILE A 58 5.22 10.46 -9.50
N LEU A 59 5.80 9.27 -9.71
CA LEU A 59 7.24 9.08 -9.67
C LEU A 59 7.92 9.38 -11.00
N TYR A 60 7.28 9.13 -12.14
CA TYR A 60 7.91 9.26 -13.47
C TYR A 60 7.28 10.32 -14.35
N GLY A 61 6.15 10.90 -13.95
CA GLY A 61 5.40 11.88 -14.74
C GLY A 61 4.61 11.27 -15.91
N ASP A 62 4.62 9.95 -16.05
CA ASP A 62 3.91 9.24 -17.12
C ASP A 62 3.33 7.92 -16.60
N ASN A 63 2.04 7.74 -16.82
CA ASN A 63 1.29 6.52 -16.53
C ASN A 63 0.41 6.06 -17.70
N SER A 64 0.58 6.65 -18.88
CA SER A 64 -0.27 6.43 -20.07
C SER A 64 -0.36 4.96 -20.48
N GLU A 65 0.73 4.21 -20.32
CA GLU A 65 0.85 2.81 -20.73
C GLU A 65 0.81 1.83 -19.54
N ILE A 66 0.34 2.26 -18.35
CA ILE A 66 0.28 1.39 -17.15
C ILE A 66 -1.16 0.94 -16.88
N PRO A 67 -1.56 -0.27 -17.28
CA PRO A 67 -2.99 -0.65 -17.28
C PRO A 67 -3.50 -1.23 -15.96
N SER A 68 -2.65 -1.80 -15.09
CA SER A 68 -3.05 -2.40 -13.82
C SER A 68 -1.84 -2.95 -13.03
N PHE A 69 -2.11 -3.72 -11.97
CA PHE A 69 -1.14 -4.55 -11.25
C PHE A 69 -0.60 -5.74 -12.06
N ARG A 70 -1.29 -6.16 -13.12
CA ARG A 70 -0.91 -7.31 -13.95
C ARG A 70 -1.40 -7.15 -15.39
N TRP A 71 -0.51 -7.33 -16.36
CA TRP A 71 -0.86 -7.29 -17.79
C TRP A 71 0.14 -8.06 -18.65
N TRP A 72 -0.24 -8.33 -19.89
CA TRP A 72 0.64 -8.97 -20.87
C TRP A 72 1.28 -7.91 -21.77
N ASP A 73 2.59 -7.74 -21.68
CA ASP A 73 3.34 -6.95 -22.67
C ASP A 73 3.50 -7.80 -23.94
N ARG A 74 2.80 -7.43 -25.01
CA ARG A 74 2.79 -8.17 -26.28
C ARG A 74 4.13 -8.17 -26.99
N GLU A 75 4.87 -7.06 -26.91
CA GLU A 75 6.13 -6.87 -27.62
C GLU A 75 7.24 -7.69 -26.94
N ARG A 76 7.34 -7.58 -25.62
CA ARG A 76 8.33 -8.33 -24.84
C ARG A 76 7.90 -9.76 -24.52
N ARG A 77 6.63 -10.09 -24.76
CA ARG A 77 6.02 -11.39 -24.44
C ARG A 77 6.25 -11.76 -22.97
N VAL A 78 6.04 -10.78 -22.09
CA VAL A 78 6.19 -10.93 -20.64
C VAL A 78 4.86 -10.64 -19.97
N LEU A 79 4.45 -11.54 -19.09
CA LEU A 79 3.40 -11.24 -18.12
C LEU A 79 4.02 -10.33 -17.07
N VAL A 80 3.68 -9.05 -17.14
CA VAL A 80 4.06 -8.05 -16.16
C VAL A 80 3.15 -8.20 -14.95
N LYS A 81 3.74 -8.27 -13.75
CA LYS A 81 3.02 -8.32 -12.48
C LYS A 81 3.81 -7.61 -11.40
N PHE A 82 3.12 -6.96 -10.47
CA PHE A 82 3.69 -6.44 -9.22
C PHE A 82 3.47 -7.40 -8.05
N GLY A 83 4.26 -7.25 -6.99
CA GLY A 83 4.29 -8.13 -5.82
C GLY A 83 5.40 -9.19 -5.88
N PRO A 84 5.29 -10.29 -5.09
CA PRO A 84 6.31 -11.33 -5.04
C PRO A 84 6.61 -11.94 -6.42
N GLY A 85 7.89 -11.92 -6.80
CA GLY A 85 8.34 -12.35 -8.12
C GLY A 85 7.92 -11.39 -9.24
N SER A 86 7.87 -10.09 -8.94
CA SER A 86 7.65 -9.01 -9.91
C SER A 86 8.48 -9.20 -11.17
N THR A 87 7.89 -8.83 -12.31
CA THR A 87 8.52 -8.94 -13.64
C THR A 87 8.63 -7.59 -14.34
N PHE A 88 8.35 -6.49 -13.63
CA PHE A 88 8.36 -5.15 -14.19
C PHE A 88 9.77 -4.70 -14.62
N ASP A 89 10.82 -5.18 -13.95
CA ASP A 89 12.22 -4.96 -14.31
C ASP A 89 12.53 -5.34 -15.77
N LYS A 90 11.86 -6.37 -16.30
CA LYS A 90 12.00 -6.86 -17.68
C LYS A 90 11.40 -5.92 -18.72
N VAL A 91 10.64 -4.91 -18.32
CA VAL A 91 9.96 -3.96 -19.21
C VAL A 91 10.21 -2.49 -18.84
N ALA A 92 10.87 -2.22 -17.72
CA ALA A 92 10.98 -0.88 -17.14
C ALA A 92 11.59 0.17 -18.10
N ASP A 93 12.63 -0.21 -18.85
CA ASP A 93 13.31 0.64 -19.83
C ASP A 93 12.42 1.00 -21.04
N LYS A 94 11.38 0.21 -21.32
CA LYS A 94 10.35 0.55 -22.32
C LYS A 94 9.36 1.57 -21.74
N TYR A 95 8.77 1.27 -20.58
CA TYR A 95 7.67 2.07 -20.02
C TYR A 95 8.14 3.42 -19.45
N PHE A 96 9.39 3.53 -19.02
CA PHE A 96 9.95 4.77 -18.46
C PHE A 96 11.10 5.35 -19.29
N LYS A 97 11.14 5.03 -20.60
CA LYS A 97 12.16 5.55 -21.49
C LYS A 97 12.11 7.08 -21.53
N GLY A 98 13.22 7.73 -21.18
CA GLY A 98 13.32 9.19 -21.20
C GLY A 98 12.59 9.90 -20.06
N CYS A 99 11.95 9.16 -19.15
CA CYS A 99 11.42 9.73 -17.92
C CYS A 99 12.57 10.10 -16.98
N ARG A 100 12.32 11.09 -16.12
CA ARG A 100 13.20 11.41 -14.99
C ARG A 100 12.39 11.18 -13.72
N ALA A 101 12.86 10.26 -12.89
CA ALA A 101 12.14 9.95 -11.67
C ALA A 101 12.22 11.11 -10.66
N LEU A 102 11.13 11.31 -9.92
CA LEU A 102 10.98 12.31 -8.87
C LEU A 102 12.03 12.13 -7.77
N THR A 103 12.31 10.89 -7.39
CA THR A 103 13.23 10.52 -6.32
C THR A 103 14.65 10.25 -6.81
N ARG A 104 15.02 10.71 -8.00
CA ARG A 104 16.41 10.66 -8.47
C ARG A 104 17.32 11.35 -7.44
N ASP A 105 18.38 10.66 -7.03
CA ASP A 105 19.32 11.10 -5.98
C ASP A 105 18.71 11.23 -4.56
N GLY A 106 17.46 10.77 -4.41
CA GLY A 106 16.69 10.76 -3.17
C GLY A 106 16.44 9.35 -2.65
N ALA A 107 15.28 9.15 -2.02
CA ALA A 107 14.86 7.86 -1.46
C ALA A 107 13.45 7.49 -1.93
N CYS A 108 13.26 6.26 -2.39
CA CYS A 108 11.95 5.71 -2.74
C CYS A 108 11.71 4.46 -1.90
N ILE A 109 10.71 4.52 -1.02
CA ILE A 109 10.49 3.56 0.06
C ILE A 109 9.09 2.97 -0.10
N ALA A 110 9.00 1.65 -0.01
CA ALA A 110 7.79 0.87 -0.14
C ALA A 110 6.95 1.23 -1.38
N ALA A 111 7.56 1.48 -2.55
CA ALA A 111 6.86 1.76 -3.80
C ALA A 111 6.90 0.58 -4.79
N CYS A 112 5.98 0.56 -5.75
CA CYS A 112 5.93 -0.40 -6.85
C CYS A 112 7.17 -0.32 -7.76
N TYR A 113 7.75 0.89 -7.86
CA TYR A 113 8.87 1.23 -8.73
C TYR A 113 10.07 1.74 -7.93
N PRO A 114 11.30 1.53 -8.43
CA PRO A 114 12.51 1.96 -7.72
C PRO A 114 12.69 3.48 -7.66
N GLY A 115 12.07 4.25 -8.58
CA GLY A 115 12.13 5.72 -8.57
C GLY A 115 13.53 6.31 -8.80
N GLU A 116 14.46 5.56 -9.38
CA GLU A 116 15.89 5.94 -9.54
C GLU A 116 16.54 6.44 -8.23
N ALA A 117 16.03 5.97 -7.09
CA ALA A 117 16.52 6.34 -5.77
C ALA A 117 17.82 5.62 -5.43
N ALA A 118 18.54 6.14 -4.43
CA ALA A 118 19.70 5.44 -3.89
C ALA A 118 19.30 4.06 -3.34
N ASP A 119 20.09 3.03 -3.68
CA ASP A 119 19.85 1.65 -3.25
C ASP A 119 19.94 1.45 -1.72
N ASP A 120 20.34 2.47 -0.96
CA ASP A 120 20.62 2.41 0.48
C ASP A 120 19.41 2.14 1.38
N PHE A 121 18.19 2.33 0.86
CA PHE A 121 16.96 2.16 1.66
C PHE A 121 16.06 1.00 1.24
N GLY A 122 16.24 0.44 0.04
CA GLY A 122 15.92 -0.93 -0.40
C GLY A 122 14.60 -1.63 -0.04
N ILE A 123 13.65 -0.99 0.65
CA ILE A 123 12.33 -1.55 0.93
C ILE A 123 11.49 -1.30 -0.32
N ALA A 124 11.61 -2.13 -1.34
CA ALA A 124 10.65 -2.11 -2.43
C ALA A 124 9.32 -2.69 -1.95
N TYR A 125 8.18 -2.19 -2.45
CA TYR A 125 6.88 -2.88 -2.28
C TYR A 125 6.93 -4.34 -2.76
N GLN A 126 7.86 -4.61 -3.69
CA GLN A 126 8.19 -5.93 -4.23
C GLN A 126 8.77 -6.92 -3.18
N ALA A 127 9.25 -6.42 -2.03
CA ALA A 127 9.89 -7.21 -0.98
C ALA A 127 8.93 -7.69 0.12
N ARG A 128 7.63 -7.82 -0.18
CA ARG A 128 6.58 -8.45 0.68
C ARG A 128 6.76 -9.97 0.88
N SER A 129 8.00 -10.41 1.02
CA SER A 129 8.37 -11.69 1.60
C SER A 129 9.74 -11.50 2.26
N TYR A 130 9.75 -11.43 3.59
CA TYR A 130 10.98 -11.42 4.40
C TYR A 130 11.75 -12.75 4.36
N GLY A 131 11.46 -13.62 3.39
CA GLY A 131 12.12 -14.90 3.17
C GLY A 131 12.77 -14.99 1.79
N ARG A 132 14.12 -15.03 1.79
CA ARG A 132 15.00 -15.44 0.67
C ARG A 132 15.05 -14.51 -0.55
N GLN A 133 15.91 -13.49 -0.45
CA GLN A 133 16.68 -12.96 -1.57
C GLN A 133 18.18 -12.99 -1.17
N PRO A 134 19.06 -13.74 -1.87
CA PRO A 134 20.45 -13.93 -1.42
C PRO A 134 21.39 -12.72 -1.56
N LYS A 135 20.92 -11.53 -1.99
CA LYS A 135 21.82 -10.39 -2.29
C LYS A 135 21.31 -8.96 -2.00
N SER A 136 20.31 -8.73 -1.16
CA SER A 136 19.98 -7.34 -0.74
C SER A 136 20.76 -6.95 0.53
N ARG A 137 21.98 -6.41 0.36
CA ARG A 137 22.75 -5.80 1.46
C ARG A 137 22.00 -4.62 2.10
N SER A 138 21.16 -3.94 1.34
CA SER A 138 20.36 -2.78 1.76
C SER A 138 19.28 -3.12 2.80
N ALA A 139 18.50 -4.18 2.58
CA ALA A 139 17.46 -4.59 3.51
C ALA A 139 18.04 -5.00 4.89
N ALA A 140 19.19 -5.68 4.91
CA ALA A 140 19.87 -6.05 6.15
C ALA A 140 20.43 -4.83 6.89
N ASN A 141 20.98 -3.85 6.18
CA ASN A 141 21.48 -2.59 6.74
C ASN A 141 20.39 -1.71 7.35
N VAL A 142 19.13 -1.92 6.97
CA VAL A 142 17.96 -1.23 7.54
C VAL A 142 17.34 -2.04 8.67
N LEU A 143 17.15 -3.35 8.46
CA LEU A 143 16.46 -4.23 9.40
C LEU A 143 17.26 -4.47 10.69
N VAL A 144 18.59 -4.62 10.59
CA VAL A 144 19.45 -4.88 11.76
C VAL A 144 19.45 -3.68 12.73
N PRO A 145 19.70 -2.43 12.30
CA PRO A 145 19.61 -1.27 13.20
C PRO A 145 18.20 -1.02 13.74
N TYR A 146 17.15 -1.31 12.95
CA TYR A 146 15.77 -1.18 13.39
C TYR A 146 15.47 -2.13 14.57
N LEU A 147 15.81 -3.42 14.44
CA LEU A 147 15.61 -4.43 15.48
C LEU A 147 16.55 -4.26 16.68
N ALA A 148 17.73 -3.66 16.48
CA ALA A 148 18.68 -3.39 17.54
C ALA A 148 18.28 -2.22 18.45
N ASN A 149 17.32 -1.38 18.05
CA ASN A 149 16.86 -0.26 18.88
C ASN A 149 15.71 -0.69 19.82
N PRO A 150 15.94 -0.73 21.15
CA PRO A 150 14.92 -1.16 22.12
C PRO A 150 13.69 -0.26 22.17
N ILE A 151 13.80 1.00 21.76
CA ILE A 151 12.65 1.93 21.67
C ILE A 151 11.73 1.54 20.49
N HIS A 152 12.31 1.21 19.34
CA HIS A 152 11.53 0.74 18.18
C HIS A 152 10.88 -0.60 18.44
N LEU A 153 11.59 -1.50 19.12
CA LEU A 153 11.03 -2.79 19.55
C LEU A 153 9.90 -2.59 20.58
N GLY A 154 10.08 -1.69 21.55
CA GLY A 154 9.05 -1.35 22.54
C GLY A 154 7.80 -0.75 21.92
N ASP A 155 7.94 0.22 21.01
CA ASP A 155 6.84 0.82 20.28
C ASP A 155 6.08 -0.21 19.43
N TRP A 156 6.82 -1.07 18.71
CA TRP A 156 6.21 -2.13 17.90
C TRP A 156 5.47 -3.15 18.76
N VAL A 157 6.08 -3.63 19.86
CA VAL A 157 5.45 -4.56 20.79
C VAL A 157 4.20 -3.94 21.39
N TRP A 158 4.26 -2.67 21.84
CA TRP A 158 3.12 -1.98 22.43
C TRP A 158 1.98 -1.80 21.43
N GLN A 159 2.25 -1.31 20.22
CA GLN A 159 1.21 -1.07 19.21
C GLN A 159 0.61 -2.38 18.71
N THR A 160 1.44 -3.41 18.48
CA THR A 160 1.00 -4.76 18.15
C THR A 160 0.12 -5.32 19.27
N ALA A 161 0.59 -5.30 20.52
CA ALA A 161 -0.19 -5.76 21.68
C ALA A 161 -1.50 -4.98 21.84
N ALA A 162 -1.49 -3.67 21.58
CA ALA A 162 -2.68 -2.84 21.69
C ALA A 162 -3.68 -3.09 20.55
N VAL A 163 -3.23 -3.49 19.35
CA VAL A 163 -4.09 -3.98 18.27
C VAL A 163 -4.65 -5.35 18.65
N PHE A 164 -3.82 -6.31 19.04
CA PHE A 164 -4.26 -7.65 19.47
C PHE A 164 -5.27 -7.59 20.63
N ALA A 165 -4.97 -6.82 21.68
CA ALA A 165 -5.85 -6.66 22.84
C ALA A 165 -7.18 -5.97 22.49
N ARG A 166 -7.22 -5.15 21.44
CA ARG A 166 -8.46 -4.56 20.92
C ARG A 166 -9.23 -5.53 20.04
N THR A 167 -8.55 -6.22 19.13
CA THR A 167 -9.17 -7.27 18.30
C THR A 167 -9.79 -8.36 19.18
N ALA A 168 -9.12 -8.76 20.26
CA ALA A 168 -9.66 -9.72 21.23
C ALA A 168 -10.92 -9.18 21.96
N ARG A 169 -10.93 -7.88 22.31
CA ARG A 169 -12.11 -7.22 22.91
C ARG A 169 -13.27 -7.12 21.92
N ASP A 170 -13.01 -6.67 20.69
CA ASP A 170 -14.03 -6.54 19.64
C ASP A 170 -14.59 -7.92 19.25
N PHE A 171 -13.75 -8.96 19.20
CA PHE A 171 -14.18 -10.34 18.99
C PHE A 171 -15.06 -10.85 20.15
N SER A 172 -14.67 -10.58 21.39
CA SER A 172 -15.47 -10.91 22.58
C SER A 172 -16.83 -10.22 22.58
N ALA A 173 -16.86 -8.92 22.27
CA ALA A 173 -18.09 -8.12 22.17
C ALA A 173 -19.00 -8.62 21.03
N ALA A 174 -18.45 -8.86 19.84
CA ALA A 174 -19.21 -9.41 18.71
C ALA A 174 -19.81 -10.79 19.03
N ARG A 175 -19.07 -11.65 19.75
CA ARG A 175 -19.55 -12.95 20.20
C ARG A 175 -20.66 -12.83 21.25
N SER A 176 -20.56 -11.89 22.19
CA SER A 176 -21.64 -11.64 23.16
C SER A 176 -22.93 -11.11 22.53
N GLU A 177 -22.83 -10.50 21.34
CA GLU A 177 -23.97 -10.00 20.57
C GLU A 177 -24.50 -11.02 19.53
N GLY A 178 -24.05 -12.28 19.57
CA GLY A 178 -24.52 -13.34 18.66
C GLY A 178 -24.02 -13.19 17.21
N ARG A 179 -23.07 -12.29 16.94
CA ARG A 179 -22.44 -12.13 15.63
C ARG A 179 -21.33 -13.17 15.49
N HIS A 180 -21.24 -13.85 14.35
CA HIS A 180 -20.18 -14.81 14.03
C HIS A 180 -19.03 -14.10 13.29
N PRO A 181 -17.93 -13.69 13.95
CA PRO A 181 -16.85 -12.99 13.28
C PRO A 181 -16.08 -13.96 12.40
N ALA A 182 -15.73 -13.55 11.18
CA ALA A 182 -14.84 -14.31 10.31
C ALA A 182 -13.47 -14.56 10.99
N ALA A 183 -12.83 -15.68 10.64
CA ALA A 183 -11.65 -16.24 11.28
C ALA A 183 -10.45 -15.26 11.39
N PRO A 184 -9.51 -15.47 12.34
CA PRO A 184 -8.41 -14.54 12.66
C PRO A 184 -7.24 -14.58 11.64
N TYR A 185 -7.53 -14.79 10.36
CA TYR A 185 -6.55 -14.66 9.26
C TYR A 185 -6.11 -13.20 9.08
N VAL A 186 -6.96 -12.26 9.48
CA VAL A 186 -6.69 -10.81 9.42
C VAL A 186 -5.65 -10.39 10.46
N ALA A 187 -5.41 -11.14 11.54
CA ALA A 187 -4.48 -10.72 12.58
C ALA A 187 -3.01 -10.87 12.18
N THR A 188 -2.66 -11.93 11.44
CA THR A 188 -1.29 -12.13 10.94
C THR A 188 -0.95 -11.14 9.83
N ASP A 189 -1.86 -10.96 8.88
CA ASP A 189 -1.67 -10.01 7.78
C ASP A 189 -1.63 -8.57 8.31
N LEU A 190 -2.49 -8.22 9.28
CA LEU A 190 -2.46 -6.91 9.93
C LEU A 190 -1.19 -6.68 10.77
N ALA A 191 -0.67 -7.71 11.45
CA ALA A 191 0.57 -7.58 12.22
C ALA A 191 1.78 -7.40 11.31
N GLU A 192 1.83 -8.10 10.17
CA GLU A 192 2.85 -7.91 9.15
C GLU A 192 2.77 -6.50 8.54
N GLU A 193 1.56 -6.02 8.23
CA GLU A 193 1.38 -4.68 7.66
C GLU A 193 1.72 -3.56 8.66
N ILE A 194 1.34 -3.71 9.93
CA ILE A 194 1.78 -2.78 11.00
C ILE A 194 3.32 -2.79 11.11
N PHE A 195 3.96 -3.95 11.05
CA PHE A 195 5.42 -4.04 11.07
C PHE A 195 6.05 -3.30 9.88
N VAL A 196 5.56 -3.55 8.67
CA VAL A 196 6.02 -2.87 7.44
C VAL A 196 5.81 -1.37 7.53
N HIS A 197 4.67 -0.91 8.07
CA HIS A 197 4.37 0.50 8.30
C HIS A 197 5.39 1.17 9.23
N HIS A 198 5.68 0.54 10.37
CA HIS A 198 6.67 1.06 11.32
C HIS A 198 8.09 1.09 10.75
N LEU A 199 8.47 0.03 10.03
CA LEU A 199 9.76 -0.02 9.36
C LEU A 199 9.87 1.09 8.32
N THR A 200 8.83 1.27 7.49
CA THR A 200 8.76 2.34 6.50
C THR A 200 8.92 3.72 7.14
N ARG A 201 8.22 4.00 8.24
CA ARG A 201 8.41 5.23 9.04
C ARG A 201 9.85 5.41 9.50
N TYR A 202 10.47 4.35 10.04
CA TYR A 202 11.87 4.41 10.48
C TYR A 202 12.82 4.76 9.33
N VAL A 203 12.63 4.13 8.17
CA VAL A 203 13.43 4.40 6.97
C VAL A 203 13.25 5.83 6.47
N VAL A 204 12.03 6.36 6.48
CA VAL A 204 11.77 7.77 6.13
C VAL A 204 12.58 8.70 7.03
N ILE A 205 12.48 8.51 8.36
CA ILE A 205 13.20 9.37 9.32
C ILE A 205 14.72 9.22 9.18
N LYS A 206 15.22 8.00 8.91
CA LYS A 206 16.65 7.76 8.63
C LYS A 206 17.09 8.49 7.35
N ALA A 207 16.34 8.36 6.26
CA ALA A 207 16.62 9.05 5.00
C ALA A 207 16.65 10.57 5.18
N MET A 208 15.74 11.12 5.98
CA MET A 208 15.72 12.54 6.31
C MET A 208 16.99 12.99 7.05
N ARG A 209 17.45 12.20 8.04
CA ARG A 209 18.68 12.45 8.81
C ARG A 209 19.94 12.34 7.95
N GLU A 210 19.97 11.40 7.01
CA GLU A 210 21.07 11.23 6.05
C GLU A 210 21.01 12.26 4.92
N GLY A 211 19.94 13.05 4.85
CA GLY A 211 19.84 14.24 4.03
C GLY A 211 19.31 14.02 2.61
N TYR A 212 18.76 12.83 2.33
CA TYR A 212 18.17 12.46 1.04
C TYR A 212 17.00 13.36 0.64
N SER A 213 16.87 13.69 -0.64
CA SER A 213 15.73 14.47 -1.15
C SER A 213 15.65 14.36 -2.68
N PRO A 214 14.45 14.18 -3.27
CA PRO A 214 13.16 13.95 -2.61
C PRO A 214 13.03 12.57 -1.95
N ILE A 215 12.23 12.46 -0.90
CA ILE A 215 11.88 11.19 -0.25
C ILE A 215 10.42 10.87 -0.59
N TYR A 216 10.16 9.66 -1.10
CA TYR A 216 8.81 9.12 -1.32
C TYR A 216 8.62 7.86 -0.48
N ALA A 217 7.51 7.75 0.25
CA ALA A 217 7.21 6.57 1.05
C ALA A 217 5.74 6.17 1.00
N GLY A 218 5.46 4.93 0.60
CA GLY A 218 4.11 4.34 0.58
C GLY A 218 3.71 3.68 1.91
N PHE A 219 2.49 3.96 2.37
CA PHE A 219 1.86 3.37 3.54
C PHE A 219 0.53 2.73 3.13
N TYR A 220 0.43 1.40 3.25
CA TYR A 220 -0.66 0.60 2.66
C TYR A 220 -1.70 0.10 3.67
N ALA A 221 -1.47 0.35 4.96
CA ALA A 221 -2.29 -0.19 6.04
C ALA A 221 -3.79 0.13 5.91
N TYR A 222 -4.15 1.30 5.37
CA TYR A 222 -5.55 1.65 5.14
C TYR A 222 -6.16 0.84 3.99
N ASP A 223 -5.52 0.82 2.82
CA ASP A 223 -6.02 0.14 1.62
C ASP A 223 -6.29 -1.35 1.89
N GLU A 224 -5.37 -2.04 2.56
CA GLU A 224 -5.52 -3.45 2.91
C GLU A 224 -6.67 -3.71 3.88
N THR A 225 -6.79 -2.87 4.91
CA THR A 225 -7.87 -3.00 5.90
C THR A 225 -9.22 -2.69 5.25
N ALA A 226 -9.28 -1.66 4.41
CA ALA A 226 -10.48 -1.27 3.70
C ALA A 226 -10.89 -2.30 2.63
N HIS A 227 -9.93 -2.99 2.01
CA HIS A 227 -10.21 -4.16 1.16
C HIS A 227 -10.84 -5.33 1.92
N ALA A 228 -10.47 -5.53 3.18
CA ALA A 228 -10.99 -6.62 4.00
C ALA A 228 -12.37 -6.32 4.62
N PHE A 229 -12.62 -5.08 5.03
CA PHE A 229 -13.80 -4.70 5.82
C PHE A 229 -14.76 -3.72 5.14
N GLY A 230 -14.28 -2.98 4.14
CA GLY A 230 -14.98 -1.86 3.52
C GLY A 230 -14.40 -0.49 3.96
N PRO A 231 -14.32 0.51 3.06
CA PRO A 231 -13.71 1.81 3.34
C PRO A 231 -14.42 2.66 4.40
N ALA A 232 -15.69 2.39 4.67
CA ALA A 232 -16.45 3.08 5.72
C ALA A 232 -16.47 2.32 7.06
N ASP A 233 -15.92 1.11 7.11
CA ASP A 233 -15.92 0.31 8.33
C ASP A 233 -15.09 0.96 9.44
N ARG A 234 -15.54 0.79 10.69
CA ARG A 234 -14.84 1.34 11.86
C ARG A 234 -13.41 0.82 11.96
N SER A 235 -13.16 -0.42 11.56
CA SER A 235 -11.83 -1.04 11.58
C SER A 235 -10.89 -0.36 10.59
N ALA A 236 -11.38 -0.07 9.38
CA ALA A 236 -10.65 0.68 8.36
C ALA A 236 -10.36 2.12 8.81
N LEU A 237 -11.33 2.83 9.39
CA LEU A 237 -11.09 4.20 9.87
C LEU A 237 -10.12 4.25 11.07
N ARG A 238 -10.13 3.23 11.94
CA ARG A 238 -9.21 3.17 13.10
C ARG A 238 -7.75 2.99 12.70
N ILE A 239 -7.45 2.32 11.58
CA ILE A 239 -6.05 2.17 11.13
C ILE A 239 -5.44 3.53 10.77
N LEU A 240 -6.27 4.53 10.41
CA LEU A 240 -5.79 5.88 10.15
C LEU A 240 -5.23 6.56 11.40
N THR A 241 -5.59 6.14 12.61
CA THR A 241 -4.92 6.60 13.83
C THR A 241 -3.45 6.15 13.88
N HIS A 242 -3.14 4.97 13.34
CA HIS A 242 -1.75 4.50 13.23
C HIS A 242 -0.98 5.28 12.15
N VAL A 243 -1.63 5.55 11.02
CA VAL A 243 -1.10 6.41 9.96
C VAL A 243 -0.83 7.83 10.47
N ASP A 244 -1.76 8.40 11.23
CA ASP A 244 -1.67 9.75 11.79
C ASP A 244 -0.49 9.91 12.77
N HIS A 245 -0.20 8.87 13.56
CA HIS A 245 0.98 8.87 14.42
C HIS A 245 2.30 8.79 13.61
N THR A 246 2.30 8.15 12.44
CA THR A 246 3.44 8.23 11.52
C THR A 246 3.61 9.64 10.95
N ILE A 247 2.50 10.29 10.55
CA ILE A 247 2.52 11.68 10.09
C ILE A 247 3.10 12.59 11.17
N GLU A 248 2.69 12.43 12.45
CA GLU A 248 3.27 13.17 13.57
C GLU A 248 4.78 12.97 13.66
N LYS A 249 5.27 11.73 13.67
CA LYS A 249 6.69 11.43 13.84
C LYS A 249 7.55 11.97 12.69
N VAL A 250 7.03 11.94 11.47
CA VAL A 250 7.71 12.55 10.31
C VAL A 250 7.65 14.07 10.39
N ALA A 251 6.52 14.66 10.82
CA ALA A 251 6.37 16.09 11.04
C ALA A 251 7.32 16.64 12.13
N GLU A 252 7.54 15.88 13.20
CA GLU A 252 8.56 16.19 14.22
C GLU A 252 9.97 16.10 13.63
N ALA A 253 10.26 15.06 12.85
CA ALA A 253 11.58 14.82 12.28
C ALA A 253 11.97 15.81 11.17
N ARG A 254 11.00 16.38 10.43
CA ARG A 254 11.31 17.34 9.35
C ARG A 254 11.84 18.66 9.88
N GLY A 255 11.36 19.11 11.05
CA GLY A 255 11.58 20.48 11.52
C GLY A 255 11.36 21.50 10.39
N ALA A 256 12.27 22.48 10.28
CA ALA A 256 12.31 23.41 9.15
C ALA A 256 13.13 22.91 7.94
N GLY A 257 13.65 21.67 7.98
CA GLY A 257 14.57 21.13 6.98
C GLY A 257 13.89 20.49 5.78
N TYR A 258 12.64 20.05 5.92
CA TYR A 258 11.86 19.45 4.83
C TYR A 258 10.45 20.06 4.75
N GLU A 259 10.01 20.28 3.51
CA GLU A 259 8.59 20.38 3.16
C GLU A 259 8.00 18.98 3.14
N MET A 260 6.77 18.84 3.64
CA MET A 260 6.07 17.56 3.72
C MET A 260 4.78 17.60 2.92
N VAL A 261 4.62 16.63 2.03
CA VAL A 261 3.39 16.39 1.27
C VAL A 261 2.79 15.08 1.73
N VAL A 262 1.51 15.11 2.07
CA VAL A 262 0.71 13.89 2.30
C VAL A 262 -0.23 13.74 1.12
N LEU A 263 -0.14 12.63 0.41
CA LEU A 263 -0.99 12.35 -0.76
C LEU A 263 -1.60 10.96 -0.66
N SER A 264 -2.64 10.72 -1.45
CA SER A 264 -3.22 9.40 -1.67
C SER A 264 -3.40 9.17 -3.15
N ASP A 265 -3.08 7.99 -3.65
CA ASP A 265 -3.16 7.60 -5.05
C ASP A 265 -4.58 7.42 -5.56
N HIS A 266 -5.46 6.82 -4.76
CA HIS A 266 -6.85 6.58 -5.12
C HIS A 266 -7.75 6.50 -3.88
N GLY A 267 -9.06 6.41 -4.13
CA GLY A 267 -10.04 6.08 -3.10
C GLY A 267 -10.44 4.61 -3.14
N GLN A 268 -11.39 4.27 -2.30
CA GLN A 268 -12.10 3.00 -2.34
C GLN A 268 -13.62 3.24 -2.28
N VAL A 269 -14.36 2.25 -2.78
CA VAL A 269 -15.83 2.24 -2.75
C VAL A 269 -16.32 0.87 -2.29
N GLU A 270 -17.44 0.87 -1.57
CA GLU A 270 -18.13 -0.37 -1.24
C GLU A 270 -18.57 -1.09 -2.52
N THR A 271 -18.32 -2.39 -2.59
CA THR A 271 -18.69 -3.20 -3.75
C THR A 271 -19.47 -4.44 -3.32
N ALA A 272 -20.45 -4.83 -4.14
CA ALA A 272 -21.11 -6.11 -4.01
C ALA A 272 -20.45 -7.13 -4.94
N PRO A 273 -20.25 -8.39 -4.51
CA PRO A 273 -19.74 -9.43 -5.40
C PRO A 273 -20.63 -9.57 -6.65
N PHE A 274 -20.03 -9.81 -7.83
CA PHE A 274 -20.75 -9.97 -9.09
C PHE A 274 -21.92 -10.96 -9.01
N ARG A 275 -21.73 -12.07 -8.27
CA ARG A 275 -22.77 -13.08 -8.03
C ARG A 275 -23.98 -12.55 -7.29
N ALA A 276 -23.81 -11.60 -6.37
CA ALA A 276 -24.92 -11.05 -5.60
C ALA A 276 -25.91 -10.30 -6.49
N SER A 277 -25.42 -9.64 -7.54
CA SER A 277 -26.25 -8.91 -8.51
C SER A 277 -26.72 -9.75 -9.70
N HIS A 278 -25.94 -10.75 -10.13
CA HIS A 278 -26.20 -11.50 -11.38
C HIS A 278 -26.55 -12.98 -11.18
N GLY A 279 -26.55 -13.50 -9.95
CA GLY A 279 -26.86 -14.90 -9.62
C GLY A 279 -25.78 -15.92 -10.00
N LYS A 280 -24.79 -15.54 -10.82
CA LYS A 280 -23.68 -16.40 -11.29
C LYS A 280 -22.32 -15.82 -10.93
N HIS A 281 -21.32 -16.69 -10.84
CA HIS A 281 -19.94 -16.24 -10.68
C HIS A 281 -19.43 -15.58 -11.96
N PHE A 282 -18.52 -14.61 -11.85
CA PHE A 282 -18.02 -13.90 -13.04
C PHE A 282 -17.17 -14.84 -13.90
N GLY A 283 -16.39 -15.71 -13.26
CA GLY A 283 -15.63 -16.76 -13.96
C GLY A 283 -16.51 -17.72 -14.77
N GLU A 284 -17.72 -18.02 -14.31
CA GLU A 284 -18.70 -18.84 -15.04
C GLU A 284 -19.18 -18.14 -16.31
N VAL A 285 -19.52 -16.85 -16.20
CA VAL A 285 -19.93 -16.04 -17.35
C VAL A 285 -18.81 -15.99 -18.38
N LEU A 286 -17.57 -15.73 -17.96
CA LEU A 286 -16.41 -15.70 -18.86
C LEU A 286 -16.18 -17.06 -19.56
N ALA A 287 -16.26 -18.16 -18.82
CA ALA A 287 -16.11 -19.50 -19.40
C ALA A 287 -17.19 -19.80 -20.45
N SER A 288 -18.42 -19.29 -20.26
CA SER A 288 -19.48 -19.45 -21.26
C SER A 288 -19.24 -18.64 -22.54
N LEU A 289 -18.53 -17.52 -22.44
CA LEU A 289 -18.17 -16.65 -23.57
C LEU A 289 -16.89 -17.08 -24.29
N LEU A 290 -16.05 -17.88 -23.63
CA LEU A 290 -14.76 -18.35 -24.14
C LEU A 290 -14.74 -19.89 -24.19
N PRO A 291 -15.54 -20.52 -25.09
CA PRO A 291 -15.58 -21.97 -25.18
C PRO A 291 -14.20 -22.55 -25.51
N GLY A 292 -13.73 -23.46 -24.67
CA GLY A 292 -12.40 -24.07 -24.77
C GLY A 292 -11.34 -23.47 -23.85
N PHE A 293 -11.63 -22.35 -23.15
CA PHE A 293 -10.71 -21.76 -22.17
C PHE A 293 -11.08 -22.18 -20.75
N ARG A 294 -10.07 -22.54 -19.96
CA ARG A 294 -10.26 -22.84 -18.54
C ARG A 294 -10.07 -21.57 -17.72
N VAL A 295 -11.17 -21.06 -17.15
CA VAL A 295 -11.17 -19.78 -16.43
C VAL A 295 -10.99 -20.01 -14.94
N SER A 296 -10.03 -19.30 -14.34
CA SER A 296 -9.83 -19.25 -12.88
C SER A 296 -10.47 -18.00 -12.29
N GLU A 297 -11.32 -18.15 -11.27
CA GLU A 297 -11.80 -17.03 -10.44
C GLU A 297 -11.19 -17.15 -9.03
N GLY A 298 -10.28 -16.23 -8.70
CA GLY A 298 -9.52 -16.28 -7.46
C GLY A 298 -8.58 -17.50 -7.39
N LYS A 299 -8.24 -17.96 -6.18
CA LYS A 299 -7.27 -19.06 -6.00
C LYS A 299 -7.88 -20.47 -6.05
N ARG A 300 -9.21 -20.60 -6.07
CA ARG A 300 -9.88 -21.89 -5.75
C ARG A 300 -11.03 -22.28 -6.66
N ARG A 301 -11.43 -21.45 -7.63
CA ARG A 301 -12.58 -21.75 -8.50
C ARG A 301 -12.15 -21.79 -9.95
N TRP A 302 -12.62 -22.83 -10.64
CA TRP A 302 -12.33 -23.07 -12.03
C TRP A 302 -13.64 -23.33 -12.77
N TYR A 303 -13.74 -22.78 -13.98
CA TYR A 303 -14.91 -22.86 -14.84
C TYR A 303 -14.47 -23.22 -16.26
N GLY A 304 -15.37 -23.84 -17.03
CA GLY A 304 -15.08 -24.29 -18.39
C GLY A 304 -14.58 -25.74 -18.43
N PRO A 305 -13.89 -26.15 -19.52
CA PRO A 305 -13.41 -27.52 -19.71
C PRO A 305 -12.35 -27.93 -18.67
N SER A 306 -12.13 -29.24 -18.57
CA SER A 306 -11.03 -29.78 -17.75
C SER A 306 -9.66 -29.31 -18.26
N GLU A 307 -8.63 -29.45 -17.43
CA GLU A 307 -7.26 -29.04 -17.80
C GLU A 307 -6.78 -29.70 -19.09
N ASP A 308 -7.12 -30.98 -19.27
CA ASP A 308 -6.69 -31.79 -20.42
C ASP A 308 -7.43 -31.43 -21.71
N GLU A 309 -8.62 -30.83 -21.60
CA GLU A 309 -9.47 -30.45 -22.73
C GLU A 309 -9.35 -28.96 -23.09
N ALA A 310 -8.78 -28.15 -22.20
CA ALA A 310 -8.62 -26.73 -22.38
C ALA A 310 -7.60 -26.42 -23.48
N LYS A 311 -7.94 -25.48 -24.35
CA LYS A 311 -7.08 -24.97 -25.42
C LYS A 311 -6.32 -23.71 -25.00
N GLY A 312 -6.64 -23.16 -23.83
CA GLY A 312 -6.02 -21.98 -23.23
C GLY A 312 -6.58 -21.64 -21.86
#